data_AF-B9Z636-F1
#
_entry.id   AF-B9Z636-F1
#
_cell.length_a   1.000
_cell.length_b   1.000
_cell.length_c   1.000
_cell.angle_alpha   90.00
_cell.angle_beta   90.00
_cell.angle_gamma   90.00
#
_symmetry.space_group_name_H-M   'P 1'
#
loop_
_entity.id
_entity.type
_entity.pdbx_description
1 polymer ?
#
loop_
_entity_poly.entity_id
_entity_poly.type
_entity_poly.pdbx_seq_one_letter_code
_entity_poly.pdbx_strand_id
1 'polypeptide(L)'
;MKQRVFASKLVMALLAATLLPAQFALADEAADAALAAKVKTAIDANPTLKAFNLKVSGKNNDVTIEGNVDEGLQMAEVGAIAEKVDGVKFVFNNIMPKN
;
A
#
# COMPACT_ATOMS: atom_id res chain seq x y z
N MET A 1 -6.72 -52.21 34.37
CA MET A 1 -6.49 -51.16 35.41
C MET A 1 -4.97 -51.12 35.62
N LYS A 2 -4.19 -50.04 35.42
CA LYS A 2 -4.44 -48.61 35.57
C LYS A 2 -3.47 -47.83 34.65
N GLN A 3 -4.00 -46.79 34.03
CA GLN A 3 -3.26 -45.68 33.43
C GLN A 3 -2.51 -44.86 34.51
N ARG A 4 -1.70 -43.89 34.05
CA ARG A 4 -1.33 -42.61 34.72
C ARG A 4 0.01 -42.61 35.46
N VAL A 5 1.12 -42.43 34.73
CA VAL A 5 2.07 -41.31 34.90
C VAL A 5 2.91 -41.26 33.61
N PHE A 6 2.32 -40.78 32.51
CA PHE A 6 3.10 -40.44 31.32
C PHE A 6 3.66 -39.03 31.51
N ALA A 7 4.96 -38.92 31.36
CA ALA A 7 5.69 -37.70 31.00
C ALA A 7 5.30 -36.48 31.84
N SER A 8 5.96 -36.43 33.01
CA SER A 8 6.35 -35.22 33.71
C SER A 8 6.32 -33.98 32.81
N LYS A 9 5.40 -33.08 33.14
CA LYS A 9 5.52 -31.65 32.92
C LYS A 9 6.94 -31.20 33.30
N LEU A 10 7.49 -30.18 32.63
CA LEU A 10 8.92 -29.76 32.54
C LEU A 10 9.66 -30.62 31.51
N VAL A 11 9.90 -30.20 30.26
CA VAL A 11 10.72 -29.04 29.84
C VAL A 11 10.25 -28.56 28.45
N MET A 12 9.04 -27.98 28.37
CA MET A 12 8.52 -27.38 27.13
C MET A 12 8.14 -25.93 27.37
N ALA A 13 9.13 -25.15 27.82
CA ALA A 13 9.02 -23.71 28.03
C ALA A 13 10.40 -23.06 27.85
N LEU A 14 11.13 -23.42 26.78
CA LEU A 14 12.31 -22.66 26.36
C LEU A 14 12.75 -23.00 24.93
N LEU A 15 11.82 -22.88 23.96
CA LEU A 15 12.24 -22.41 22.65
C LEU A 15 11.50 -21.09 22.45
N ALA A 16 12.26 -20.02 22.63
CA ALA A 16 11.84 -18.65 22.44
C ALA A 16 11.08 -18.50 21.13
N ALA A 17 10.05 -17.65 21.16
CA ALA A 17 9.38 -17.12 20.00
C ALA A 17 10.38 -16.82 18.87
N THR A 18 10.48 -17.72 17.90
CA THR A 18 11.12 -17.40 16.63
C THR A 18 10.24 -16.33 16.00
N LEU A 19 10.84 -15.15 15.85
CA LEU A 19 10.24 -13.92 15.38
C LEU A 19 9.16 -14.16 14.33
N LEU A 20 7.97 -13.60 14.55
CA LEU A 20 7.08 -13.22 13.47
C LEU A 20 7.56 -11.85 12.96
N PRO A 21 8.38 -11.73 11.90
CA PRO A 21 8.50 -10.45 11.18
C PRO A 21 7.20 -10.10 10.42
N ALA A 22 6.20 -11.00 10.40
CA ALA A 22 4.94 -10.79 9.70
C ALA A 22 4.06 -9.66 10.25
N GLN A 23 4.25 -9.24 11.51
CA GLN A 23 3.37 -8.24 12.14
C GLN A 23 3.61 -6.83 11.60
N PHE A 24 4.88 -6.49 11.29
CA PHE A 24 5.24 -5.18 10.74
C PHE A 24 4.95 -5.11 9.24
N ALA A 25 5.16 -6.20 8.49
CA ALA A 25 4.90 -6.24 7.05
C ALA A 25 3.41 -5.98 6.72
N LEU A 26 2.49 -6.56 7.49
CA LEU A 26 1.04 -6.32 7.29
C LEU A 26 0.61 -4.90 7.67
N ALA A 27 1.26 -4.29 8.66
CA ALA A 27 0.97 -2.91 9.07
C ALA A 27 1.43 -1.89 8.01
N ASP A 28 2.59 -2.14 7.40
CA ASP A 28 3.15 -1.30 6.34
C ASP A 28 2.33 -1.42 5.04
N GLU A 29 1.97 -2.64 4.65
CA GLU A 29 1.14 -2.88 3.46
C GLU A 29 -0.27 -2.26 3.58
N ALA A 30 -0.86 -2.30 4.77
CA ALA A 30 -2.13 -1.62 5.03
C ALA A 30 -1.99 -0.09 4.99
N ALA A 31 -0.87 0.46 5.49
CA ALA A 31 -0.59 1.90 5.42
C ALA A 31 -0.36 2.36 3.98
N ASP A 32 0.37 1.58 3.18
CA ASP A 32 0.59 1.84 1.76
C ASP A 32 -0.70 1.79 0.95
N ALA A 33 -1.56 0.80 1.21
CA ALA A 33 -2.86 0.70 0.57
C ALA A 33 -3.76 1.89 0.95
N ALA A 34 -3.71 2.34 2.20
CA ALA A 34 -4.42 3.54 2.65
C ALA A 34 -3.88 4.80 1.98
N LEU A 35 -2.55 4.92 1.80
CA LEU A 35 -1.92 6.02 1.07
C LEU A 35 -2.37 6.05 -0.40
N ALA A 36 -2.33 4.91 -1.09
CA ALA A 36 -2.80 4.78 -2.46
C ALA A 36 -4.29 5.14 -2.60
N ALA A 37 -5.12 4.72 -1.65
CA ALA A 37 -6.53 5.07 -1.61
C ALA A 37 -6.76 6.58 -1.40
N LYS A 38 -5.98 7.24 -0.55
CA LYS A 38 -6.02 8.70 -0.39
C LYS A 38 -5.65 9.43 -1.69
N VAL A 39 -4.56 9.03 -2.34
CA VAL A 39 -4.15 9.59 -3.64
C VAL A 39 -5.23 9.37 -4.67
N LYS A 40 -5.79 8.16 -4.75
CA LYS A 40 -6.89 7.86 -5.67
C LYS A 40 -8.11 8.74 -5.40
N THR A 41 -8.48 8.94 -4.14
CA THR A 41 -9.60 9.81 -3.75
C THR A 41 -9.35 11.27 -4.16
N ALA A 42 -8.12 11.76 -3.97
CA ALA A 42 -7.74 13.11 -4.36
C ALA A 42 -7.77 13.31 -5.89
N ILE A 43 -7.37 12.30 -6.66
CA ILE A 43 -7.49 12.30 -8.13
C ILE A 43 -8.96 12.24 -8.56
N ASP A 44 -9.75 11.35 -7.96
CA ASP A 44 -11.17 11.16 -8.26
C ASP A 44 -12.02 12.39 -7.88
N ALA A 45 -11.50 13.30 -7.05
CA ALA A 45 -12.13 14.59 -6.77
C ALA A 45 -12.16 15.51 -8.00
N ASN A 46 -11.28 15.28 -8.99
CA ASN A 46 -11.27 16.01 -10.24
C ASN A 46 -12.07 15.22 -11.31
N PRO A 47 -13.23 15.74 -11.78
CA PRO A 47 -14.13 14.97 -12.64
C PRO A 47 -13.50 14.59 -13.99
N THR A 48 -12.60 15.40 -14.50
CA THR A 48 -11.83 15.12 -15.72
C THR A 48 -10.93 13.90 -15.51
N LEU A 49 -10.20 13.85 -14.39
CA LEU A 49 -9.26 12.77 -14.10
C LEU A 49 -9.96 11.45 -13.76
N LYS A 50 -11.12 11.54 -13.10
CA LYS A 50 -11.96 10.40 -12.74
C LYS A 50 -12.39 9.57 -13.95
N ALA A 51 -12.60 10.21 -15.11
CA ALA A 51 -13.01 9.52 -16.34
C ALA A 51 -11.95 8.54 -16.86
N PHE A 52 -10.67 8.79 -16.58
CA PHE A 52 -9.55 8.00 -17.10
C PHE A 52 -9.28 6.71 -16.33
N ASN A 53 -9.97 6.47 -15.20
CA ASN A 53 -9.79 5.29 -14.35
C ASN A 53 -8.32 4.95 -14.10
N LEU A 54 -7.54 5.96 -13.68
CA LEU A 54 -6.12 5.81 -13.41
C LEU A 54 -5.90 4.77 -12.31
N LYS A 55 -4.92 3.89 -12.54
CA LYS A 55 -4.53 2.86 -11.60
C LYS A 55 -3.49 3.45 -10.65
N VAL A 56 -3.79 3.41 -9.36
CA VAL A 56 -2.90 3.89 -8.30
C VAL A 56 -2.48 2.70 -7.44
N SER A 57 -1.18 2.56 -7.22
CA SER A 57 -0.60 1.58 -6.30
C SER A 57 0.37 2.27 -5.36
N GLY A 58 0.45 1.78 -4.13
CA GLY A 58 1.35 2.29 -3.10
C GLY A 58 2.23 1.17 -2.59
N LYS A 59 3.52 1.44 -2.36
CA LYS A 59 4.45 0.50 -1.74
C LYS A 59 5.56 1.24 -1.01
N ASN A 60 5.79 0.93 0.25
CA ASN A 60 6.78 1.55 1.13
C ASN A 60 6.72 3.10 1.14
N ASN A 61 5.53 3.70 1.10
CA ASN A 61 5.29 5.15 0.95
C ASN A 61 5.63 5.76 -0.42
N ASP A 62 5.97 4.93 -1.41
CA ASP A 62 6.08 5.35 -2.80
C ASP A 62 4.75 5.08 -3.52
N VAL A 63 4.30 6.02 -4.33
CA VAL A 63 3.04 5.91 -5.06
C VAL A 63 3.31 5.84 -6.54
N THR A 64 2.78 4.81 -7.18
CA THR A 64 2.85 4.63 -8.63
C THR A 64 1.48 4.86 -9.24
N ILE A 65 1.44 5.68 -10.28
CA ILE A 65 0.21 6.02 -10.99
C ILE A 65 0.40 5.64 -12.45
N GLU A 66 -0.47 4.78 -12.94
CA GLU A 66 -0.44 4.23 -14.29
C GLU A 66 -1.76 4.55 -14.99
N GLY A 67 -1.68 4.87 -16.28
CA GLY A 67 -2.87 5.06 -17.10
C GLY A 67 -2.62 5.90 -18.34
N ASN A 68 -3.71 6.31 -18.96
CA ASN A 68 -3.68 7.17 -20.14
C ASN A 68 -4.59 8.37 -19.92
N VAL A 69 -4.09 9.55 -20.27
CA VAL A 69 -4.84 10.81 -20.23
C VAL A 69 -4.91 11.40 -21.63
N ASP A 70 -5.82 12.34 -21.83
CA ASP A 70 -5.97 12.96 -23.14
C ASP A 70 -4.93 14.07 -23.36
N GLU A 71 -4.56 14.81 -22.30
CA GLU A 71 -3.59 15.91 -22.39
C GLU A 71 -2.46 15.79 -21.36
N GLY A 72 -1.27 16.27 -21.71
CA GLY A 72 -0.12 16.32 -20.79
C GLY A 72 -0.37 17.19 -19.55
N LEU A 73 -1.25 18.20 -19.63
CA LEU A 73 -1.64 19.00 -18.47
C LEU A 73 -2.31 18.14 -17.38
N GLN A 74 -3.13 17.17 -17.78
CA GLN A 74 -3.80 16.26 -16.84
C GLN A 74 -2.79 15.35 -16.13
N MET A 75 -1.77 14.88 -16.84
CA MET A 75 -0.66 14.13 -16.23
C MET A 75 0.06 14.97 -15.16
N ALA A 76 0.31 16.26 -15.42
CA ALA A 76 0.94 17.16 -14.46
C ALA A 76 0.04 17.42 -13.24
N GLU A 77 -1.27 17.61 -13.45
CA GLU A 77 -2.24 17.75 -12.36
C GLU A 77 -2.29 16.51 -11.47
N VAL A 78 -2.30 15.31 -12.05
CA VAL A 78 -2.29 14.06 -11.28
C VAL A 78 -1.04 13.97 -10.40
N GLY A 79 0.14 14.27 -10.97
CA GLY A 79 1.39 14.31 -10.21
C GLY A 79 1.32 15.30 -9.04
N ALA A 80 0.88 16.53 -9.31
CA ALA A 80 0.76 17.58 -8.29
C ALA A 80 -0.27 17.24 -7.18
N ILE A 81 -1.36 16.54 -7.52
CA ILE A 81 -2.35 16.06 -6.54
C ILE A 81 -1.75 14.95 -5.68
N ALA A 82 -1.04 14.01 -6.29
CA ALA A 82 -0.41 12.91 -5.58
C ALA A 82 0.68 13.39 -4.61
N GLU A 83 1.50 14.36 -5.02
CA GLU A 83 2.53 14.97 -4.17
C GLU A 83 1.96 15.74 -2.96
N LYS A 84 0.73 16.26 -3.08
CA LYS A 84 0.05 16.94 -1.96
C LYS A 84 -0.44 15.99 -0.87
N VAL A 85 -0.44 14.68 -1.11
CA VAL A 85 -0.92 13.72 -0.12
C VAL A 85 0.14 13.50 0.95
N ASP A 86 -0.23 13.79 2.20
CA ASP A 86 0.64 13.61 3.36
C ASP A 86 1.09 12.14 3.50
N GLY A 87 2.40 11.94 3.52
CA GLY A 87 3.05 10.64 3.65
C GLY A 87 3.65 10.11 2.36
N VAL A 88 3.38 10.71 1.21
CA VAL A 88 4.02 10.33 -0.06
C VAL A 88 5.49 10.77 -0.05
N LYS A 89 6.41 9.83 -0.28
CA LYS A 89 7.84 10.13 -0.44
C LYS A 89 8.22 10.33 -1.89
N PHE A 90 7.74 9.44 -2.76
CA PHE A 90 7.97 9.51 -4.19
C PHE A 90 6.69 9.22 -4.96
N VAL A 91 6.56 9.89 -6.10
CA VAL A 91 5.48 9.66 -7.07
C VAL A 91 6.09 9.17 -8.37
N PHE A 92 5.79 7.95 -8.76
CA PHE A 92 6.07 7.40 -10.08
C PHE A 92 4.90 7.69 -11.00
N ASN A 93 5.04 8.72 -11.82
CA ASN A 93 4.05 9.10 -12.81
C ASN A 93 4.29 8.35 -14.13
N ASN A 94 3.63 7.20 -14.29
CA ASN A 94 3.65 6.36 -15.49
C ASN A 94 2.40 6.58 -16.35
N ILE A 95 1.93 7.83 -16.43
CA ILE A 95 0.79 8.21 -17.26
C ILE A 95 1.29 8.60 -18.65
N MET A 96 0.62 8.13 -19.69
CA MET A 96 0.91 8.55 -21.06
C MET A 96 -0.17 9.47 -21.62
N PRO A 97 0.17 10.67 -22.10
CA PRO A 97 -0.75 11.52 -22.86
C PRO A 97 -0.99 10.92 -24.26
N LYS A 98 -2.21 11.08 -24.77
CA LYS A 98 -2.59 10.62 -26.12
C LYS A 98 -2.39 11.66 -27.23
N ASN A 99 -2.27 12.95 -26.86
CA ASN A 99 -2.07 14.07 -27.78
C ASN A 99 -0.60 14.36 -28.09
#